data_AF-A0A7V9CKW0-F1
#
_entry.id   AF-A0A7V9CKW0-F1
#
_cell.length_a   1.000
_cell.length_b   1.000
_cell.length_c   1.000
_cell.angle_alpha   90.00
_cell.angle_beta   90.00
_cell.angle_gamma   90.00
#
_symmetry.space_group_name_H-M   'P 1'
#
loop_
_entity.id
_entity.type
_entity.pdbx_description
1 polymer ?
#
loop_
_entity_poly.entity_id
_entity_poly.type
_entity_poly.pdbx_seq_one_letter_code
_entity_poly.pdbx_strand_id
1 'polypeptide(L)' 'MLRGTQIGILKKLQPVSIHGQVSYDVHYVLVDDEDEYPQVARVGSEDVARDLEPGDRVRLHVLLNQVTKVERDAVPE' A
#
# COMPACT_ATOMS: atom_id res chain seq x y z
N MET A 1 -14.70 10.14 -3.14
CA MET A 1 -14.92 8.86 -3.83
C MET A 1 -15.12 7.78 -2.78
N LEU A 2 -16.20 7.01 -2.85
CA LEU A 2 -16.53 6.04 -1.80
C LEU A 2 -15.62 4.80 -1.86
N ARG A 3 -15.23 4.37 -3.06
CA ARG A 3 -14.32 3.26 -3.35
C ARG A 3 -13.50 3.56 -4.61
N GLY A 4 -12.24 3.15 -4.66
CA GLY A 4 -11.38 3.33 -5.84
C GLY A 4 -10.06 2.57 -5.72
N THR A 5 -9.18 2.74 -6.71
CA THR A 5 -7.80 2.24 -6.68
C THR A 5 -6.84 3.37 -7.00
N GLN A 6 -5.71 3.39 -6.32
CA GLN A 6 -4.59 4.30 -6.58
C GLN A 6 -3.35 3.48 -6.94
N ILE A 7 -2.41 4.09 -7.65
CA ILE A 7 -1.12 3.48 -7.96
C ILE A 7 -0.03 4.25 -7.21
N GLY A 8 0.79 3.52 -6.47
CA GLY A 8 1.91 4.09 -5.73
C GLY A 8 3.19 3.30 -5.92
N ILE A 9 4.28 3.89 -5.45
CA ILE A 9 5.58 3.25 -5.31
C ILE A 9 5.78 2.92 -3.83
N LEU A 10 5.98 1.64 -3.51
CA LEU A 10 6.28 1.19 -2.17
C LEU A 10 7.64 1.75 -1.73
N LYS A 11 7.69 2.47 -0.62
CA LYS A 11 8.93 3.01 -0.06
C LYS A 11 9.43 2.16 1.12
N LYS A 12 8.51 1.55 1.89
CA LYS A 12 8.83 0.68 3.01
C LYS A 12 7.62 -0.17 3.38
N LEU A 13 7.85 -1.43 3.76
CA LEU A 13 6.85 -2.29 4.38
C LEU A 13 7.31 -2.64 5.80
N GLN A 14 6.61 -2.16 6.81
CA GLN A 14 6.98 -2.37 8.21
C GLN A 14 5.94 -3.24 8.92
N PRO A 15 6.30 -4.43 9.42
CA PRO A 15 5.37 -5.24 10.21
C PRO A 15 5.06 -4.55 11.54
N VAL A 16 3.79 -4.58 11.92
CA VAL A 16 3.28 -4.07 13.20
C VAL A 16 2.44 -5.17 13.82
N SER A 17 2.82 -5.61 15.03
CA SER A 17 2.06 -6.60 15.81
C SER A 17 1.38 -5.93 16.99
N ILE A 18 0.05 -5.98 17.02
CA ILE A 18 -0.78 -5.47 18.12
C ILE A 18 -1.55 -6.66 18.68
N HIS A 19 -1.30 -7.02 19.94
CA HIS A 19 -1.94 -8.18 20.59
C HIS A 19 -1.82 -9.50 19.80
N GLY A 20 -0.73 -9.68 19.05
CA GLY A 20 -0.48 -10.89 18.25
C GLY A 20 -1.12 -10.86 16.85
N GLN A 21 -1.90 -9.83 16.52
CA GLN A 21 -2.39 -9.61 15.17
C GLN A 21 -1.37 -8.80 14.37
N VAL A 22 -0.90 -9.38 13.26
CA VAL A 22 0.08 -8.74 12.37
C VAL A 22 -0.64 -7.92 11.30
N SER A 23 -0.20 -6.68 11.17
CA SER A 23 -0.53 -5.76 10.09
C SER A 23 0.78 -5.20 9.53
N TYR A 24 0.70 -4.49 8.41
CA TYR A 24 1.81 -3.73 7.87
C TYR A 24 1.48 -2.25 7.84
N ASP A 25 2.43 -1.43 8.30
CA ASP A 25 2.51 -0.04 7.89
C ASP A 25 3.17 -0.01 6.50
N VAL A 26 2.35 0.31 5.51
CA VAL A 26 2.71 0.44 4.09
C VAL A 26 3.05 1.90 3.84
N HIS A 27 4.33 2.20 3.65
CA HIS A 27 4.78 3.54 3.27
C HIS A 27 4.86 3.61 1.75
N TYR A 28 4.19 4.58 1.14
CA TYR A 28 4.15 4.73 -0.31
C TYR A 28 4.14 6.19 -0.72
N VAL A 29 4.44 6.43 -1.99
CA VAL A 29 4.22 7.70 -2.68
C VAL A 29 3.32 7.42 -3.87
N LEU A 30 2.35 8.27 -4.17
CA LEU A 30 1.49 8.09 -5.34
C LEU A 30 2.27 8.41 -6.63
N VAL A 31 2.02 7.67 -7.70
CA VAL A 31 2.75 7.84 -8.98
C VAL A 31 2.45 9.20 -9.63
N ASP A 32 1.29 9.81 -9.34
CA ASP A 32 0.85 11.11 -9.83
C ASP A 32 1.16 12.27 -8.87
N ASP A 33 1.88 12.02 -7.77
CA ASP A 33 2.31 13.03 -6.81
C ASP A 33 3.69 13.61 -7.19
N GLU A 34 3.68 14.78 -7.82
CA GLU A 34 4.91 15.48 -8.26
C GLU A 34 5.83 15.88 -7.10
N ASP A 35 5.28 16.08 -5.90
CA ASP A 35 6.04 16.46 -4.70
C ASP A 35 6.59 15.24 -3.94
N GLU A 36 6.32 14.03 -4.45
CA GLU A 36 6.65 12.74 -3.85
C GLU A 36 6.28 12.63 -2.34
N TYR A 37 5.11 13.14 -1.94
CA TYR A 37 4.74 13.20 -0.53
C TYR A 37 4.53 11.79 0.07
N PRO A 38 5.29 11.38 1.10
CA PRO A 38 5.14 10.06 1.68
C PRO A 38 3.81 9.90 2.43
N GLN A 39 3.09 8.84 2.11
CA GLN A 39 1.87 8.40 2.79
C GLN A 39 2.11 7.09 3.54
N VAL A 40 1.29 6.86 4.57
CA VAL A 40 1.33 5.62 5.35
C VAL A 40 -0.09 5.09 5.50
N ALA A 41 -0.28 3.81 5.21
CA ALA A 41 -1.51 3.11 5.52
C ALA A 41 -1.22 1.85 6.33
N ARG A 42 -2.09 1.54 7.29
CA ARG A 42 -2.04 0.28 8.02
C ARG A 42 -3.03 -0.71 7.41
N VAL A 43 -2.53 -1.86 6.97
CA VAL A 43 -3.32 -2.89 6.29
C VAL A 43 -3.06 -4.24 6.96
N GLY A 44 -4.10 -5.05 7.12
CA GLY A 44 -3.97 -6.42 7.63
C GLY A 44 -3.00 -7.24 6.78
N SER A 45 -2.21 -8.11 7.41
CA SER A 45 -1.23 -8.93 6.68
C SER A 45 -1.86 -9.83 5.61
N GLU A 46 -3.13 -10.19 5.76
CA GLU A 46 -3.94 -10.95 4.82
C GLU A 46 -4.29 -10.18 3.53
N ASP A 47 -4.28 -8.85 3.60
CA ASP A 47 -4.67 -7.95 2.51
C ASP A 47 -3.46 -7.26 1.85
N VAL A 48 -2.24 -7.67 2.21
CA VAL A 48 -0.99 -7.20 1.60
C VAL A 48 -0.38 -8.34 0.79
N ALA A 49 -0.07 -8.07 -0.48
CA ALA A 49 0.63 -9.03 -1.31
C ALA A 49 1.97 -9.45 -0.69
N ARG A 50 2.32 -10.73 -0.85
CA ARG A 50 3.58 -11.28 -0.37
C ARG A 50 4.76 -10.77 -1.22
N ASP A 51 5.94 -10.81 -0.63
CA ASP A 51 7.21 -10.55 -1.32
C ASP A 51 7.23 -9.19 -2.02
N LEU A 52 6.59 -8.18 -1.42
CA LEU A 52 6.72 -6.79 -1.84
C LEU A 52 8.03 -6.20 -1.29
N GLU A 53 8.76 -5.52 -2.15
CA GLU A 53 10.03 -4.87 -1.84
C GLU A 53 9.94 -3.35 -2.10
N PRO A 54 10.68 -2.52 -1.35
CA PRO A 54 10.82 -1.10 -1.67
C PRO A 54 11.22 -0.88 -3.13
N GLY A 55 10.53 0.04 -3.81
CA GLY A 55 10.65 0.29 -5.24
C GLY A 55 9.54 -0.33 -6.08
N ASP A 56 8.80 -1.31 -5.54
CA ASP A 56 7.70 -1.93 -6.25
C ASP A 56 6.56 -0.96 -6.53
N ARG A 57 6.02 -1.02 -7.75
CA ARG A 57 4.76 -0.38 -8.09
C ARG A 57 3.62 -1.20 -7.53
N VAL A 58 2.74 -0.56 -6.77
CA VAL A 58 1.65 -1.21 -6.05
C VAL A 58 0.30 -0.56 -6.34
N ARG A 59 -0.74 -1.38 -6.42
CA ARG A 59 -2.14 -0.97 -6.49
C ARG A 59 -2.73 -0.95 -5.09
N LEU A 60 -3.15 0.23 -4.66
CA LEU A 60 -3.80 0.45 -3.37
C LEU A 60 -5.32 0.51 -3.57
N HIS A 61 -6.06 -0.41 -2.95
CA HIS A 61 -7.52 -0.38 -2.94
C HIS A 61 -7.99 0.53 -1.81
N VAL A 62 -8.79 1.54 -2.14
CA VAL A 62 -9.22 2.58 -1.20
C VAL A 62 -10.73 2.50 -1.00
N LEU A 63 -11.16 2.48 0.26
CA LEU A 63 -12.55 2.59 0.69
C LEU A 63 -12.63 3.65 1.78
N LEU A 64 -13.53 4.62 1.66
CA LEU A 64 -13.68 5.70 2.65
C LEU A 64 -12.35 6.38 3.02
N ASN A 65 -11.52 6.65 2.00
CA ASN A 65 -10.19 7.26 2.15
C ASN A 65 -9.16 6.43 2.95
N GLN A 66 -9.44 5.15 3.19
CA GLN A 66 -8.53 4.19 3.84
C GLN A 66 -8.08 3.15 2.82
N VAL A 67 -6.79 2.82 2.81
CA VAL A 67 -6.28 1.68 2.05
C VAL A 67 -6.73 0.40 2.76
N THR A 68 -7.39 -0.49 2.03
CA THR A 68 -7.88 -1.77 2.57
C THR A 68 -7.17 -2.98 1.97
N LYS A 69 -6.46 -2.82 0.85
CA LYS A 69 -5.69 -3.89 0.20
C LYS A 69 -4.54 -3.32 -0.60
N VAL A 70 -3.40 -4.01 -0.62
CA VAL A 70 -2.21 -3.65 -1.40
C VAL A 70 -1.78 -4.83 -2.25
N GLU A 71 -1.76 -4.64 -3.57
CA GLU A 71 -1.35 -5.65 -4.55
C GLU A 71 -0.17 -5.13 -5.37
N ARG A 72 0.66 -6.03 -5.89
CA ARG A 72 1.66 -5.68 -6.92
C ARG A 72 0.93 -5.18 -8.16
N ASP A 73 1.30 -4.03 -8.70
CA ASP A 73 0.76 -3.53 -9.97
C ASP A 73 1.44 -4.29 -11.11
N ALA A 74 0.75 -5.29 -11.66
CA ALA A 74 1.19 -5.93 -12.88
C ALA A 74 1.06 -4.91 -14.01
N VAL A 75 2.14 -4.21 -14.33
CA VAL A 75 2.24 -3.45 -15.57
C VAL A 75 2.13 -4.50 -16.70
N PRO A 76 1.13 -4.42 -17.60
CA PRO A 76 1.15 -5.25 -18.80
C PRO A 76 2.39 -4.87 -19.61
N GLU A 77 3.21 -5.85 -19.98
CA GLU A 77 4.33 -5.67 -20.94
C GLU A 77 3.87 -5.05 -22.27
#